data_AF-A0A0D6LP28-F1
#
_entry.id   AF-A0A0D6LP28-F1
#
_cell.length_a   1.000
_cell.length_b   1.000
_cell.length_c   1.000
_cell.angle_alpha   90.00
_cell.angle_beta   90.00
_cell.angle_gamma   90.00
#
_symmetry.space_group_name_H-M   'P 1'
#
loop_
_entity.id
_entity.type
_entity.pdbx_description
1 polymer ?
#
loop_
_entity_poly.entity_id
_entity_poly.type
_entity_poly.pdbx_seq_one_letter_code
_entity_poly.pdbx_strand_id
1 'polypeptide(L)'
;MTLPAYDPPKVIHFDVLFILASIVRIKFATSDNACREDRLVPPWNENTIVSDLDVQFFFQTIYGVYQGMVQQDHRDEVCRVMTNKTNTPLQNMAYLNERIIEYWQQSPFNGTDNSYADVVEFLKTAQKYGPESATMRLWIWQTCTEFGYYQSTDSGYSIFGSPTPLNFYTRICVDVYGDQYKAAVIEKSIRMMNKLYGGRDKYEVQYTELLLFNVY
;
A
#
# COMPACT_ATOMS: atom_id res chain seq x y z
N MET A 1 23.47 -15.97 -15.18
CA MET A 1 24.01 -14.60 -15.34
C MET A 1 23.25 -13.73 -14.35
N THR A 2 23.84 -13.43 -13.19
CA THR A 2 23.22 -12.63 -12.13
C THR A 2 23.28 -11.16 -12.56
N LEU A 3 22.12 -10.57 -12.86
CA LEU A 3 22.02 -9.14 -13.09
C LEU A 3 22.25 -8.39 -11.77
N PRO A 4 22.88 -7.20 -11.80
CA PRO A 4 23.05 -6.41 -10.60
C PRO A 4 21.68 -6.00 -10.06
N ALA A 5 21.50 -6.10 -8.74
CA ALA A 5 20.34 -5.53 -8.07
C ALA A 5 20.30 -4.02 -8.35
N TYR A 6 19.17 -3.51 -8.83
CA TYR A 6 18.97 -2.07 -8.99
C TYR A 6 18.93 -1.43 -7.60
N ASP A 7 19.91 -0.58 -7.31
CA ASP A 7 19.98 0.24 -6.09
C ASP A 7 19.35 1.60 -6.40
N PRO A 8 18.18 1.95 -5.84
CA PRO A 8 17.60 3.28 -6.03
C PRO A 8 18.59 4.36 -5.56
N PRO A 9 18.56 5.57 -6.14
CA PRO A 9 19.42 6.66 -5.67
C PRO A 9 19.30 6.83 -4.15
N LYS A 10 20.42 6.70 -3.43
CA LYS A 10 20.46 6.78 -1.96
C LYS A 10 19.73 8.01 -1.41
N VAL A 11 19.75 9.11 -2.16
CA VAL A 11 19.03 10.36 -1.86
C VAL A 11 17.53 10.14 -1.70
N ILE A 12 16.88 9.44 -2.65
CA ILE A 12 15.44 9.15 -2.59
C ILE A 12 15.11 8.26 -1.38
N HIS A 13 15.94 7.26 -1.10
CA HIS A 13 15.78 6.40 0.07
C HIS A 13 15.84 7.20 1.38
N PHE A 14 16.81 8.10 1.53
CA PHE A 14 16.94 8.93 2.74
C PHE A 14 15.80 9.93 2.88
N ASP A 15 15.38 10.56 1.78
CA ASP A 15 14.30 11.55 1.78
C ASP A 15 12.96 10.92 2.19
N VAL A 16 12.61 9.77 1.62
CA VAL A 16 11.37 9.06 1.98
C VAL A 16 11.42 8.60 3.44
N LEU A 17 12.52 7.99 3.89
CA LEU A 17 12.65 7.53 5.28
C LEU A 17 12.56 8.70 6.29
N PHE A 18 13.14 9.86 5.96
CA PHE A 18 13.09 11.04 6.81
C PHE A 18 11.69 11.65 6.88
N ILE A 19 10.96 11.70 5.76
CA ILE A 19 9.56 12.13 5.72
C ILE A 19 8.72 11.22 6.64
N LEU A 20 8.86 9.91 6.50
CA LEU A 20 8.05 8.96 7.26
C LEU A 20 8.40 8.99 8.74
N ALA A 21 9.68 9.13 9.10
CA ALA A 21 10.08 9.37 10.48
C ALA A 21 9.47 10.66 11.04
N SER A 22 9.33 11.70 10.21
CA SER A 22 8.66 12.96 10.59
C SER A 22 7.16 12.75 10.77
N ILE A 23 6.48 12.04 9.85
CA ILE A 23 5.05 11.71 9.96
C ILE A 23 4.74 10.79 11.15
N VAL A 24 5.59 9.80 11.43
CA VAL A 24 5.43 8.93 12.60
C VAL A 24 5.64 9.71 13.91
N ARG A 25 6.57 10.69 13.94
CA ARG A 25 6.73 11.59 15.09
C ARG A 25 5.54 12.53 15.29
N ILE A 26 4.78 12.83 14.23
CA ILE A 26 3.57 13.67 14.27
C ILE A 26 2.40 12.99 15.01
N LYS A 27 2.43 11.66 15.28
CA LYS A 27 1.52 11.03 16.27
C LYS A 27 1.52 11.73 17.64
N PHE A 28 2.56 12.51 17.96
CA PHE A 28 2.68 13.25 19.23
C PHE A 28 2.52 14.77 19.10
N ALA A 29 2.32 15.33 17.90
CA ALA A 29 2.19 16.77 17.68
C ALA A 29 1.06 17.06 16.68
N THR A 30 -0.13 17.35 17.20
CA THR A 30 -1.39 17.53 16.47
C THR A 30 -1.49 18.78 15.58
N SER A 31 -0.39 19.33 15.05
CA SER A 31 -0.47 20.59 14.29
C SER A 31 0.63 20.88 13.27
N ASP A 32 1.38 19.90 12.77
CA ASP A 32 2.48 20.20 11.85
C ASP A 32 2.06 20.26 10.37
N ASN A 33 2.70 21.18 9.64
CA ASN A 33 2.45 21.55 8.24
C ASN A 33 2.48 20.37 7.24
N ALA A 34 2.98 19.20 7.65
CA ALA A 34 3.04 18.01 6.83
C ALA A 34 1.68 17.54 6.30
N CYS A 35 0.67 17.50 7.17
CA CYS A 35 -0.71 17.16 6.79
C CYS A 35 -1.46 18.36 6.18
N ARG A 36 -0.86 19.56 6.13
CA ARG A 36 -1.40 20.69 5.37
C ARG A 36 -0.95 20.66 3.91
N GLU A 37 0.21 20.09 3.63
CA GLU A 37 0.74 19.94 2.27
C GLU A 37 0.04 18.83 1.49
N ASP A 38 -0.36 17.74 2.15
CA ASP A 38 -1.20 16.68 1.57
C ASP A 38 -2.64 16.80 2.09
N ARG A 39 -3.62 17.01 1.21
CA ARG A 39 -5.02 17.26 1.58
C ARG A 39 -5.68 15.94 1.99
N LEU A 40 -5.72 15.63 3.28
CA LEU A 40 -6.34 14.40 3.78
C LEU A 40 -7.87 14.44 3.84
N VAL A 41 -8.52 13.29 3.59
CA VAL A 41 -9.97 13.11 3.68
C VAL A 41 -10.30 11.86 4.50
N PRO A 42 -10.81 12.02 5.74
CA PRO A 42 -11.10 13.27 6.44
C PRO A 42 -9.84 14.02 6.94
N PRO A 43 -9.92 15.35 7.17
CA PRO A 43 -8.78 16.12 7.63
C PRO A 43 -8.36 15.72 9.05
N TRP A 44 -7.06 15.52 9.24
CA TRP A 44 -6.46 15.38 10.57
C TRP A 44 -6.18 16.76 11.16
N ASN A 45 -6.80 17.06 12.30
CA ASN A 45 -6.62 18.29 13.05
C ASN A 45 -6.59 17.98 14.56
N GLU A 46 -6.46 19.02 15.38
CA GLU A 46 -6.39 18.94 16.84
C GLU A 46 -7.61 18.28 17.52
N ASN A 47 -8.74 18.16 16.83
CA ASN A 47 -9.94 17.48 17.32
C ASN A 47 -10.13 16.09 16.70
N THR A 48 -9.27 15.67 15.77
CA THR A 48 -9.38 14.36 15.12
C THR A 48 -8.71 13.29 15.97
N ILE A 49 -9.48 12.26 16.35
CA ILE A 49 -8.91 11.07 16.99
C ILE A 49 -8.38 10.16 15.88
N VAL A 50 -7.06 10.05 15.78
CA VAL A 50 -6.38 9.23 14.77
C VAL A 50 -5.96 7.91 15.40
N SER A 51 -6.47 6.79 14.88
CA SER A 51 -6.09 5.46 15.36
C SER A 51 -4.80 4.96 14.70
N ASP A 52 -4.20 3.93 15.28
CA ASP A 52 -3.06 3.25 14.66
C ASP A 52 -3.39 2.70 13.27
N LEU A 53 -4.64 2.24 13.07
CA LEU A 53 -5.11 1.72 11.79
C LEU A 53 -5.26 2.83 10.74
N ASP A 54 -5.67 4.04 11.14
CA ASP A 54 -5.74 5.20 10.23
C ASP A 54 -4.34 5.59 9.76
N VAL A 55 -3.35 5.58 10.66
CA VAL A 55 -1.95 5.83 10.30
C VAL A 55 -1.41 4.75 9.37
N GLN A 56 -1.67 3.47 9.67
CA GLN A 56 -1.25 2.35 8.83
C GLN A 56 -1.89 2.39 7.43
N PHE A 57 -3.17 2.77 7.36
CA PHE A 57 -3.89 2.94 6.10
C PHE A 57 -3.35 4.14 5.31
N PHE A 58 -3.15 5.29 5.96
CA PHE A 58 -2.51 6.45 5.32
C PHE A 58 -1.17 6.08 4.68
N PHE A 59 -0.28 5.40 5.40
CA PHE A 59 1.00 4.97 4.83
C PHE A 59 0.81 4.00 3.67
N GLN A 60 -0.17 3.10 3.75
CA GLN A 60 -0.52 2.20 2.64
C GLN A 60 -1.00 2.94 1.40
N THR A 61 -1.84 3.96 1.57
CA THR A 61 -2.26 4.85 0.47
C THR A 61 -1.05 5.52 -0.17
N ILE A 62 -0.15 6.08 0.64
CA ILE A 62 1.05 6.78 0.15
C ILE A 62 1.98 5.84 -0.62
N TYR A 63 2.44 4.74 -0.04
CA TYR A 63 3.36 3.85 -0.78
C TYR A 63 2.68 3.12 -1.93
N GLY A 64 1.34 2.99 -1.91
CA GLY A 64 0.53 2.45 -3.00
C GLY A 64 0.72 3.24 -4.31
N VAL A 65 0.86 4.57 -4.22
CA VAL A 65 1.19 5.42 -5.36
C VAL A 65 2.52 5.00 -6.01
N TYR A 66 3.56 4.84 -5.20
CA TYR A 66 4.89 4.45 -5.67
C TYR A 66 4.89 3.03 -6.26
N GLN A 67 4.19 2.09 -5.62
CA GLN A 67 4.05 0.72 -6.11
C GLN A 67 3.36 0.69 -7.48
N GLY A 68 2.24 1.40 -7.63
CA GLY A 68 1.50 1.48 -8.90
C GLY A 68 2.34 2.10 -10.02
N MET A 69 3.05 3.19 -9.73
CA MET A 69 3.91 3.86 -10.70
C MET A 69 5.06 2.98 -11.19
N VAL A 70 5.73 2.25 -10.28
CA VAL A 70 6.80 1.33 -10.66
C VAL A 70 6.26 0.13 -11.44
N GLN A 71 5.05 -0.36 -11.10
CA GLN A 71 4.40 -1.45 -11.83
C GLN A 71 4.05 -1.06 -13.28
N GLN A 72 3.85 0.23 -13.54
CA GLN A 72 3.55 0.80 -14.86
C GLN A 72 4.79 1.37 -15.58
N ASP A 73 6.00 1.05 -15.12
CA ASP A 73 7.27 1.51 -15.71
C ASP A 73 7.48 3.04 -15.68
N HIS A 74 6.91 3.73 -14.69
CA HIS A 74 7.08 5.18 -14.48
C HIS A 74 8.15 5.52 -13.42
N ARG A 75 9.16 4.66 -13.27
CA ARG A 75 10.21 4.83 -12.25
C ARG A 75 10.97 6.16 -12.38
N ASP A 76 11.34 6.54 -13.60
CA ASP A 76 12.13 7.75 -13.86
C ASP A 76 11.37 9.02 -13.50
N GLU A 77 10.05 9.02 -13.70
CA GLU A 77 9.19 10.13 -13.31
C GLU A 77 9.15 10.30 -11.80
N VAL A 78 8.95 9.20 -11.05
CA VAL A 78 9.00 9.21 -9.58
C VAL A 78 10.34 9.76 -9.10
N CYS A 79 11.46 9.29 -9.67
CA CYS A 79 12.80 9.76 -9.31
C CYS A 79 12.98 11.26 -9.59
N ARG A 80 12.54 11.73 -10.76
CA ARG A 80 12.62 13.15 -11.16
C ARG A 80 11.84 14.05 -10.20
N VAL A 81 10.63 13.66 -9.80
CA VAL A 81 9.81 14.42 -8.86
C VAL A 81 10.44 14.43 -7.47
N MET A 82 10.81 13.25 -6.94
CA MET A 82 11.34 13.15 -5.58
C MET A 82 12.70 13.83 -5.39
N THR A 83 13.52 13.96 -6.44
CA THR A 83 14.83 14.61 -6.40
C THR A 83 14.81 16.11 -6.74
N ASN A 84 13.62 16.69 -6.91
CA ASN A 84 13.47 18.13 -7.16
C ASN A 84 13.88 18.94 -5.93
N LYS A 85 14.99 19.67 -6.04
CA LYS A 85 15.59 20.45 -4.95
C LYS A 85 14.89 21.79 -4.67
N THR A 86 13.97 22.22 -5.53
CA THR A 86 13.21 23.46 -5.34
C THR A 86 12.16 23.32 -4.23
N ASN A 87 11.67 22.10 -4.04
CA ASN A 87 10.66 21.74 -3.06
C ASN A 87 11.30 20.99 -1.89
N THR A 88 10.60 20.95 -0.75
CA THR A 88 10.95 20.01 0.32
C THR A 88 10.64 18.57 -0.14
N PRO A 89 11.30 17.55 0.45
CA PRO A 89 10.95 16.15 0.18
C PRO A 89 9.46 15.85 0.37
N LEU A 90 8.83 16.48 1.35
CA LEU A 90 7.42 16.32 1.66
C LEU A 90 6.51 16.95 0.61
N GLN A 91 6.85 18.14 0.13
CA GLN A 91 6.16 18.78 -0.99
C GLN A 91 6.26 17.95 -2.27
N ASN A 92 7.41 17.31 -2.52
CA ASN A 92 7.56 16.40 -3.65
C ASN A 92 6.66 15.16 -3.52
N MET A 93 6.55 14.60 -2.30
CA MET A 93 5.66 13.47 -2.04
C MET A 93 4.18 13.86 -2.21
N ALA A 94 3.75 14.98 -1.64
CA ALA A 94 2.38 15.48 -1.77
C ALA A 94 2.04 15.79 -3.24
N TYR A 95 2.95 16.46 -3.95
CA TYR A 95 2.80 16.73 -5.39
C TYR A 95 2.67 15.44 -6.20
N LEU A 96 3.52 14.44 -5.95
CA LEU A 96 3.44 13.16 -6.64
C LEU A 96 2.10 12.48 -6.37
N ASN A 97 1.71 12.41 -5.10
CA ASN A 97 0.46 11.79 -4.67
C ASN A 97 -0.77 12.45 -5.34
N GLU A 98 -0.87 13.78 -5.28
CA GLU A 98 -1.92 14.55 -5.97
C GLU A 98 -1.96 14.22 -7.47
N ARG A 99 -0.84 14.34 -8.17
CA ARG A 99 -0.78 14.14 -9.63
C ARG A 99 -1.18 12.74 -10.06
N ILE A 100 -0.74 11.72 -9.34
CA ILE A 100 -1.03 10.34 -9.71
C ILE A 100 -2.49 9.98 -9.39
N ILE A 101 -3.04 10.49 -8.30
CA ILE A 101 -4.46 10.32 -7.99
C ILE A 101 -5.33 10.98 -9.06
N GLU A 102 -5.01 12.21 -9.50
CA GLU A 102 -5.72 12.87 -10.61
C GLU A 102 -5.70 12.04 -11.89
N TYR A 103 -4.52 11.48 -12.21
CA TYR A 103 -4.33 10.65 -13.38
C TYR A 103 -5.15 9.36 -13.33
N TRP A 104 -5.14 8.66 -12.19
CA TRP A 104 -5.89 7.40 -12.01
C TRP A 104 -7.40 7.60 -11.95
N GLN A 105 -7.86 8.64 -11.26
CA GLN A 105 -9.30 8.91 -11.10
C GLN A 105 -9.91 9.64 -12.30
N GLN A 106 -9.06 10.21 -13.19
CA GLN A 106 -9.49 11.09 -14.27
C GLN A 106 -10.36 12.26 -13.77
N SER A 107 -10.09 12.72 -12.55
CA SER A 107 -10.83 13.79 -11.88
C SER A 107 -9.89 14.68 -11.06
N PRO A 108 -10.25 15.94 -10.81
CA PRO A 108 -9.45 16.81 -9.96
C PRO A 108 -9.21 16.20 -8.58
N PHE A 109 -8.03 16.44 -8.01
CA PHE A 109 -7.66 15.88 -6.73
C PHE A 109 -8.64 16.31 -5.62
N ASN A 110 -9.31 15.33 -5.03
CA ASN A 110 -10.25 15.55 -3.95
C ASN A 110 -9.65 15.27 -2.55
N GLY A 111 -8.40 14.84 -2.50
CA GLY A 111 -7.67 14.53 -1.29
C GLY A 111 -7.27 13.06 -1.19
N THR A 112 -6.51 12.76 -0.14
CA THR A 112 -5.90 11.47 0.13
C THR A 112 -6.70 10.75 1.21
N ASP A 113 -7.20 9.56 0.88
CA ASP A 113 -7.95 8.73 1.82
C ASP A 113 -7.04 8.21 2.94
N ASN A 114 -7.47 8.42 4.18
CA ASN A 114 -6.68 8.14 5.39
C ASN A 114 -7.51 7.58 6.56
N SER A 115 -8.78 7.23 6.31
CA SER A 115 -9.68 6.66 7.32
C SER A 115 -9.82 5.15 7.13
N TYR A 116 -9.39 4.39 8.14
CA TYR A 116 -9.52 2.93 8.14
C TYR A 116 -10.98 2.49 8.15
N ALA A 117 -11.82 3.19 8.91
CA ALA A 117 -13.24 2.89 8.97
C ALA A 117 -13.92 3.05 7.60
N ASP A 118 -13.55 4.09 6.86
CA ASP A 118 -14.13 4.38 5.55
C ASP A 118 -13.73 3.32 4.51
N VAL A 119 -12.47 2.87 4.49
CA VAL A 119 -12.06 1.79 3.58
C VAL A 119 -12.74 0.46 3.94
N VAL A 120 -12.94 0.15 5.22
CA VAL A 120 -13.70 -1.05 5.63
C VAL A 120 -15.14 -0.98 5.15
N GLU A 121 -15.82 0.16 5.31
CA GLU A 121 -17.20 0.32 4.87
C GLU A 121 -17.31 0.30 3.35
N PHE A 122 -16.38 0.94 2.65
CA PHE A 122 -16.25 0.84 1.20
C PHE A 122 -16.13 -0.62 0.76
N LEU A 123 -15.21 -1.40 1.35
CA LEU A 123 -15.02 -2.80 0.99
C LEU A 123 -16.23 -3.70 1.30
N LYS A 124 -17.00 -3.40 2.36
CA LYS A 124 -18.27 -4.10 2.65
C LYS A 124 -19.34 -3.84 1.60
N THR A 125 -19.30 -2.65 0.99
CA THR A 125 -20.34 -2.17 0.07
C THR A 125 -19.85 -1.96 -1.36
N ALA A 126 -18.64 -2.43 -1.68
CA ALA A 126 -17.90 -2.12 -2.91
C ALA A 126 -18.69 -2.40 -4.19
N GLN A 127 -19.54 -3.44 -4.18
CA GLN A 127 -20.43 -3.79 -5.29
C GLN A 127 -21.42 -2.67 -5.69
N LYS A 128 -21.69 -1.72 -4.80
CA LYS A 128 -22.55 -0.56 -5.07
C LYS A 128 -21.85 0.52 -5.92
N TYR A 129 -20.52 0.48 -5.99
CA TYR A 129 -19.70 1.49 -6.67
C TYR A 129 -19.16 1.01 -8.02
N GLY A 130 -19.73 -0.07 -8.58
CA GLY A 130 -19.39 -0.58 -9.91
C GLY A 130 -18.45 -1.79 -9.92
N PRO A 131 -18.15 -2.31 -11.12
CA PRO A 131 -17.43 -3.58 -11.29
C PRO A 131 -15.98 -3.54 -10.81
N GLU A 132 -15.28 -2.40 -10.94
CA GLU A 132 -13.91 -2.25 -10.47
C GLU A 132 -13.82 -2.34 -8.95
N SER A 133 -14.69 -1.59 -8.25
CA SER A 133 -14.82 -1.67 -6.78
C SER A 133 -15.21 -3.07 -6.31
N ALA A 134 -16.17 -3.72 -7.00
CA ALA A 134 -16.54 -5.11 -6.71
C ALA A 134 -15.35 -6.07 -6.88
N THR A 135 -14.52 -5.87 -7.91
CA THR A 135 -13.32 -6.67 -8.18
C THR A 135 -12.29 -6.49 -7.08
N MET A 136 -12.09 -5.26 -6.58
CA MET A 136 -11.20 -4.99 -5.45
C MET A 136 -11.62 -5.77 -4.20
N ARG A 137 -12.92 -5.79 -3.89
CA ARG A 137 -13.46 -6.59 -2.79
C ARG A 137 -13.22 -8.09 -2.99
N LEU A 138 -13.34 -8.61 -4.21
CA LEU A 138 -13.06 -10.03 -4.48
C LEU A 138 -11.57 -10.35 -4.37
N TRP A 139 -10.70 -9.46 -4.84
CA TRP A 139 -9.25 -9.60 -4.73
C TRP A 139 -8.80 -9.69 -3.26
N ILE A 140 -9.32 -8.81 -2.41
CA ILE A 140 -9.01 -8.83 -0.98
C ILE A 140 -9.60 -10.08 -0.33
N TRP A 141 -10.81 -10.51 -0.70
CA TRP A 141 -11.37 -11.77 -0.21
C TRP A 141 -10.44 -12.93 -0.52
N GLN A 142 -9.99 -13.05 -1.77
CA GLN A 142 -9.10 -14.14 -2.21
C GLN A 142 -7.75 -14.11 -1.48
N THR A 143 -7.24 -12.91 -1.22
CA THR A 143 -6.06 -12.68 -0.37
C THR A 143 -6.29 -13.17 1.06
N CYS A 144 -7.47 -12.90 1.63
CA CYS A 144 -7.85 -13.31 2.98
C CYS A 144 -8.19 -14.81 3.10
N THR A 145 -8.59 -15.47 2.01
CA THR A 145 -9.09 -16.85 2.07
C THR A 145 -8.16 -17.89 1.47
N GLU A 146 -7.24 -17.50 0.59
CA GLU A 146 -6.44 -18.44 -0.22
C GLU A 146 -4.94 -18.14 -0.13
N PHE A 147 -4.51 -16.95 -0.56
CA PHE A 147 -3.09 -16.74 -0.92
C PHE A 147 -2.28 -15.88 0.05
N GLY A 148 -2.92 -14.97 0.79
CA GLY A 148 -2.20 -14.09 1.73
C GLY A 148 -1.23 -13.11 1.07
N TYR A 149 -1.55 -12.59 -0.13
CA TYR A 149 -0.76 -11.57 -0.82
C TYR A 149 -0.90 -10.19 -0.18
N TYR A 150 -0.19 -9.99 0.94
CA TYR A 150 -0.16 -8.73 1.67
C TYR A 150 1.07 -7.90 1.31
N GLN A 151 0.87 -6.61 1.07
CA GLN A 151 1.95 -5.65 0.79
C GLN A 151 2.50 -5.07 2.10
N SER A 152 2.76 -5.93 3.10
CA SER A 152 3.26 -5.53 4.42
C SER A 152 4.68 -4.99 4.36
N THR A 153 5.01 -4.11 5.30
CA THR A 153 6.35 -3.51 5.45
C THR A 153 7.13 -4.07 6.65
N ASP A 154 6.72 -5.23 7.18
CA ASP A 154 7.32 -5.87 8.38
C ASP A 154 8.82 -6.12 8.30
N SER A 155 9.40 -6.21 7.10
CA SER A 155 10.83 -6.43 6.92
C SER A 155 11.68 -5.21 7.32
N GLY A 156 11.08 -4.01 7.33
CA GLY A 156 11.77 -2.75 7.63
C GLY A 156 12.82 -2.32 6.58
N TYR A 157 13.13 -3.15 5.58
CA TYR A 157 14.15 -2.88 4.56
C TYR A 157 13.67 -1.99 3.42
N SER A 158 12.38 -1.62 3.40
CA SER A 158 11.86 -0.72 2.39
C SER A 158 12.27 0.72 2.66
N ILE A 159 12.27 1.56 1.61
CA ILE A 159 12.41 3.02 1.78
C ILE A 159 11.30 3.60 2.67
N PHE A 160 10.20 2.85 2.84
CA PHE A 160 9.08 3.24 3.66
C PHE A 160 9.22 2.85 5.14
N GLY A 161 10.28 2.14 5.53
CA GLY A 161 10.41 1.58 6.88
C GLY A 161 9.42 0.43 7.11
N SER A 162 8.77 0.42 8.28
CA SER A 162 7.78 -0.59 8.69
C SER A 162 6.43 -0.03 9.22
N PRO A 163 5.78 0.91 8.52
CA PRO A 163 4.58 1.57 8.99
C PRO A 163 3.29 0.75 8.86
N THR A 164 3.27 -0.26 8.00
CA THR A 164 2.08 -1.06 7.66
C THR A 164 2.39 -2.56 7.86
N PRO A 165 2.29 -3.04 9.11
CA PRO A 165 2.52 -4.44 9.48
C PRO A 165 1.47 -5.41 8.93
N LEU A 166 1.78 -6.71 8.87
CA LEU A 166 0.85 -7.76 8.41
C LEU A 166 -0.47 -7.79 9.19
N ASN A 167 -0.44 -7.45 10.48
CA ASN A 167 -1.64 -7.44 11.33
C ASN A 167 -2.70 -6.45 10.79
N PHE A 168 -2.30 -5.32 10.20
CA PHE A 168 -3.20 -4.38 9.52
C PHE A 168 -4.06 -5.08 8.47
N TYR A 169 -3.44 -5.89 7.62
CA TYR A 169 -4.13 -6.59 6.56
C TYR A 169 -5.03 -7.72 7.08
N THR A 170 -4.55 -8.51 8.05
CA THR A 170 -5.40 -9.54 8.66
C THR A 170 -6.58 -8.93 9.41
N ARG A 171 -6.45 -7.69 9.90
CA ARG A 171 -7.54 -6.95 10.52
C ARG A 171 -8.60 -6.55 9.49
N ILE A 172 -8.20 -6.07 8.30
CA ILE A 172 -9.13 -5.82 7.18
C ILE A 172 -9.95 -7.08 6.86
N CYS A 173 -9.30 -8.25 6.81
CA CYS A 173 -9.99 -9.51 6.52
C CYS A 173 -11.13 -9.79 7.52
N VAL A 174 -10.86 -9.60 8.81
CA VAL A 174 -11.86 -9.81 9.88
C VAL A 174 -12.95 -8.75 9.80
N ASP A 175 -12.57 -7.47 9.68
CA ASP A 175 -13.52 -6.36 9.75
C ASP A 175 -14.43 -6.30 8.52
N VAL A 176 -13.98 -6.75 7.35
CA VAL A 176 -14.77 -6.77 6.09
C VAL A 176 -15.57 -8.06 5.92
N TYR A 177 -14.98 -9.23 6.18
CA TYR A 177 -15.58 -10.52 5.82
C TYR A 177 -16.02 -11.38 7.02
N GLY A 178 -15.61 -11.03 8.24
CA GLY A 178 -16.04 -11.66 9.47
C GLY A 178 -14.96 -12.48 10.20
N ASP A 179 -15.31 -12.88 11.43
CA ASP A 179 -14.43 -13.56 12.38
C ASP A 179 -13.87 -14.90 11.94
N GLN A 180 -14.47 -15.54 10.92
CA GLN A 180 -13.97 -16.77 10.34
C GLN A 180 -12.65 -16.57 9.57
N TYR A 181 -12.27 -15.33 9.26
CA TYR A 181 -11.02 -14.98 8.55
C TYR A 181 -9.95 -14.41 9.49
N LYS A 182 -9.86 -14.92 10.72
CA LYS A 182 -8.75 -14.60 11.63
C LYS A 182 -7.42 -15.14 11.11
N ALA A 183 -6.32 -14.49 11.46
CA ALA A 183 -4.96 -14.79 10.96
C ALA A 183 -4.59 -16.29 10.94
N ALA A 184 -4.92 -17.04 11.99
CA ALA A 184 -4.64 -18.48 12.06
C ALA A 184 -5.41 -19.30 10.99
N VAL A 185 -6.64 -18.90 10.66
CA VAL A 185 -7.43 -19.53 9.60
C VAL A 185 -6.85 -19.19 8.23
N ILE A 186 -6.48 -17.92 8.02
CA ILE A 186 -5.81 -17.46 6.80
C ILE A 186 -4.51 -18.26 6.59
N GLU A 187 -3.66 -18.36 7.61
CA GLU A 187 -2.42 -19.12 7.55
C GLU A 187 -2.66 -20.59 7.16
N LYS A 188 -3.68 -21.21 7.73
CA LYS A 188 -4.07 -22.58 7.39
C LYS A 188 -4.49 -22.70 5.92
N SER A 189 -5.26 -21.75 5.40
CA SER A 189 -5.64 -21.73 3.99
C SER A 189 -4.44 -21.55 3.07
N ILE A 190 -3.52 -20.65 3.40
CA ILE A 190 -2.28 -20.44 2.63
C ILE A 190 -1.45 -21.73 2.57
N ARG A 191 -1.33 -22.45 3.69
CA ARG A 191 -0.65 -23.75 3.72
C ARG A 191 -1.34 -24.79 2.85
N MET A 192 -2.68 -24.78 2.80
CA MET A 192 -3.46 -25.65 1.93
C MET A 192 -3.22 -25.32 0.45
N MET A 193 -3.28 -24.04 0.07
CA MET A 193 -3.06 -23.59 -1.31
C MET A 193 -1.62 -23.85 -1.76
N ASN A 194 -0.63 -23.58 -0.92
CA ASN A 194 0.77 -23.92 -1.22
C ASN A 194 0.99 -25.43 -1.35
N LYS A 195 0.23 -26.27 -0.63
CA LYS A 195 0.29 -27.72 -0.81
C LYS A 195 -0.38 -28.16 -2.11
N LEU A 196 -1.49 -27.53 -2.49
CA LEU A 196 -2.24 -27.85 -3.70
C LEU A 196 -1.48 -27.44 -4.96
N TYR A 197 -0.93 -26.23 -4.98
CA TYR A 197 -0.24 -25.65 -6.14
C TYR A 197 1.29 -25.79 -6.06
N GLY A 198 1.84 -26.46 -5.04
CA GLY A 198 3.28 -26.69 -4.87
C GLY A 198 4.06 -25.53 -4.24
N GLY A 199 3.49 -24.32 -4.19
CA GLY A 199 4.12 -23.16 -3.54
C GLY A 199 5.50 -22.84 -4.14
N ARG A 200 6.40 -22.26 -3.32
CA ARG A 200 7.75 -21.88 -3.77
C ARG A 200 8.62 -23.07 -4.16
N ASP A 201 8.56 -24.16 -3.38
CA ASP A 201 9.59 -25.19 -3.39
C ASP A 201 9.15 -26.52 -4.03
N LYS A 202 7.85 -26.72 -4.21
CA LYS A 202 7.27 -28.00 -4.68
C LYS A 202 6.35 -27.80 -5.88
N TYR A 203 6.52 -26.70 -6.60
CA TYR A 203 5.81 -26.46 -7.85
C TYR A 203 6.22 -27.53 -8.87
N GLU A 204 5.31 -28.43 -9.20
CA GLU A 204 5.50 -29.47 -10.20
C GLU A 204 4.61 -29.17 -11.42
N VAL A 205 5.25 -28.98 -12.57
CA VAL A 205 4.57 -28.72 -13.84
C VAL A 205 3.94 -30.02 -14.34
N GLN A 206 2.61 -30.15 -14.25
CA GLN A 206 1.87 -31.25 -14.91
C GLN A 206 1.56 -30.96 -16.40
N TYR A 207 1.66 -29.71 -16.84
CA TYR A 207 1.36 -29.28 -18.22
C TYR A 207 2.65 -28.92 -18.97
N THR A 208 2.94 -29.61 -20.06
CA THR A 208 4.23 -29.64 -20.76
C THR A 208 4.76 -28.30 -21.31
N GLU A 209 4.00 -27.20 -21.20
CA GLU A 209 4.35 -25.88 -21.77
C GLU A 209 3.93 -24.73 -20.82
N LEU A 210 4.66 -24.55 -19.71
CA LEU A 210 4.56 -23.32 -18.91
C LEU A 210 5.84 -22.49 -19.05
N LEU A 211 5.69 -21.30 -19.65
CA LEU A 211 6.74 -20.29 -19.69
C LEU A 211 6.41 -19.19 -18.66
N LEU A 212 7.22 -19.13 -17.59
CA LEU A 212 7.16 -18.05 -16.60
C LEU A 212 8.09 -16.92 -17.05
N PHE A 213 7.52 -15.87 -17.64
CA PHE A 213 8.26 -14.64 -17.94
C PHE A 213 8.08 -13.64 -16.80
N ASN A 214 9.19 -13.28 -16.16
CA ASN A 214 9.24 -12.05 -15.39
C ASN A 214 9.70 -10.95 -16.35
N VAL A 215 8.78 -10.07 -16.74
CA VAL A 215 9.12 -8.83 -17.43
C VAL A 215 9.55 -7.84 -16.36
N TYR A 216 10.82 -7.46 -16.37
CA TYR A 216 11.39 -6.46 -15.45
C TYR A 216 11.42 -5.08 -16.10
#